data_AF-A0A377K635-F1
#
_entry.id   AF-A0A377K635-F1
#
_cell.length_a   1.000
_cell.length_b   1.000
_cell.length_c   1.000
_cell.angle_alpha   90.00
_cell.angle_beta   90.00
_cell.angle_gamma   90.00
#
_symmetry.space_group_name_H-M   'P 1'
#
loop_
_entity.id
_entity.type
_entity.pdbx_description
1 polymer ?
#
loop_
_entity_poly.entity_id
_entity_poly.type
_entity_poly.pdbx_seq_one_letter_code
_entity_poly.pdbx_strand_id
1 'polypeptide(L)'
;MAAAYRAPLAGSLFIAEVLFGTMMLASLGPVIISAVVALLISNLINHSDALLYSVQLSVTVQARDYALIISTGVLAGLCGPLLLTLMNACHRGFCESQACAALATGTGRVDRGSAFPVHTCSVGQRL
;
A
#
# COMPACT_ATOMS: atom_id res chain seq x y z
N MET A 1 -0.41 -0.70 -8.33
CA MET A 1 -1.33 0.40 -7.99
C MET A 1 -2.20 0.84 -9.17
N ALA A 2 -1.62 1.39 -10.25
CA ALA A 2 -2.38 1.95 -11.39
C ALA A 2 -3.45 1.01 -11.98
N ALA A 3 -3.11 -0.25 -12.23
CA ALA A 3 -4.02 -1.27 -12.76
C ALA A 3 -5.15 -1.66 -11.77
N ALA A 4 -4.82 -1.79 -10.48
CA ALA A 4 -5.76 -2.24 -9.46
C ALA A 4 -6.76 -1.15 -9.04
N TYR A 5 -6.33 0.11 -9.01
CA TYR A 5 -7.15 1.24 -8.55
C TYR A 5 -7.62 2.16 -9.67
N ARG A 6 -7.32 1.83 -10.94
CA ARG A 6 -7.66 2.66 -12.12
C ARG A 6 -7.27 4.14 -11.99
N ALA A 7 -6.21 4.43 -11.24
CA ALA A 7 -5.74 5.79 -10.95
C ALA A 7 -4.22 5.90 -11.20
N PRO A 8 -3.78 5.98 -12.46
CA PRO A 8 -2.36 5.92 -12.83
C PRO A 8 -1.57 7.12 -12.34
N LEU A 9 -2.19 8.31 -12.31
CA LEU A 9 -1.54 9.55 -11.84
C LEU A 9 -1.33 9.55 -10.32
N ALA A 10 -2.36 9.18 -9.55
CA ALA A 10 -2.25 9.13 -8.08
C ALA A 10 -1.17 8.13 -7.63
N GLY A 11 -1.11 6.95 -8.26
CA GLY A 11 -0.09 5.95 -7.95
C GLY A 11 1.32 6.39 -8.36
N SER A 12 1.51 6.93 -9.57
CA SER A 12 2.85 7.35 -10.03
C SER A 12 3.40 8.53 -9.23
N LEU A 13 2.56 9.52 -8.88
CA LEU A 13 2.97 10.65 -8.04
C LEU A 13 3.36 10.21 -6.63
N PHE A 14 2.61 9.28 -6.02
CA PHE A 14 2.93 8.74 -4.70
C PHE A 14 4.32 8.09 -4.66
N ILE A 15 4.63 7.22 -5.64
CA ILE A 15 5.94 6.58 -5.71
C ILE A 15 7.05 7.60 -6.03
N ALA A 16 6.79 8.57 -6.92
CA ALA A 16 7.77 9.58 -7.31
C ALA A 16 8.17 10.48 -6.13
N GLU A 17 7.21 10.89 -5.30
CA GLU A 17 7.47 11.75 -4.14
C GLU A 17 8.25 11.01 -3.05
N VAL A 18 7.92 9.73 -2.79
CA VAL A 18 8.62 8.93 -1.77
C VAL A 18 10.06 8.57 -2.19
N LEU A 19 10.31 8.30 -3.47
CA LEU A 19 11.64 7.90 -3.95
C LEU A 19 12.60 9.07 -4.21
N PHE A 20 12.08 10.18 -4.75
CA PHE A 20 12.92 11.30 -5.19
C PHE A 20 12.82 12.53 -4.28
N GLY A 21 11.87 12.56 -3.33
CA GLY A 21 11.70 13.63 -2.34
C GLY A 21 11.30 14.99 -2.90
N THR A 22 11.36 15.17 -4.22
CA THR A 22 11.00 16.37 -4.95
C THR A 22 10.16 15.97 -6.16
N MET A 23 9.13 16.75 -6.51
CA MET A 23 8.39 16.58 -7.76
C MET A 23 9.25 17.00 -8.97
N MET A 24 10.40 16.38 -9.15
CA MET A 24 11.28 16.67 -10.27
C MET A 24 10.65 16.05 -11.53
N LEU A 25 9.93 16.88 -12.28
CA LEU A 25 9.16 16.50 -13.46
C LEU A 25 10.00 15.75 -14.52
N ALA A 26 11.32 15.96 -14.51
CA ALA A 26 12.29 15.30 -15.37
C ALA A 26 12.33 13.77 -15.22
N SER A 27 12.15 13.23 -14.01
CA SER A 27 12.11 11.78 -13.75
C SER A 27 10.68 11.20 -13.78
N LEU A 28 9.67 12.06 -13.86
CA LEU A 28 8.28 11.70 -13.67
C LEU A 28 7.65 11.14 -14.97
N GLY A 29 8.14 11.61 -16.13
CA GLY A 29 7.69 11.18 -17.46
C GLY A 29 7.68 9.66 -17.66
N PRO A 30 8.80 8.94 -17.48
CA PRO A 30 8.85 7.48 -17.68
C PRO A 30 7.89 6.71 -16.76
N VAL A 31 7.69 7.19 -15.52
CA VAL A 31 6.84 6.54 -14.52
C VAL A 31 5.36 6.68 -14.89
N ILE A 32 4.92 7.86 -15.35
CA ILE A 32 3.55 8.05 -15.85
C ILE A 32 3.29 7.17 -17.07
N ILE A 33 4.21 7.16 -18.04
CA ILE A 33 4.03 6.37 -19.27
C ILE A 33 3.83 4.89 -18.93
N SER A 34 4.65 4.33 -18.04
CA SER A 34 4.50 2.95 -17.57
C SER A 34 3.15 2.71 -16.86
N ALA A 35 2.70 3.64 -16.01
CA ALA A 35 1.43 3.54 -15.32
C ALA A 35 0.21 3.60 -16.26
N VAL A 36 0.26 4.44 -17.31
CA VAL A 36 -0.79 4.55 -18.33
C VAL A 36 -0.82 3.29 -19.21
N VAL A 37 0.33 2.76 -19.60
CA VAL A 37 0.40 1.49 -20.35
C VAL A 37 -0.18 0.33 -19.53
N ALA A 38 0.14 0.25 -18.23
CA ALA A 38 -0.45 -0.75 -17.34
C ALA A 38 -1.98 -0.61 -17.22
N LEU A 39 -2.50 0.62 -17.16
CA LEU A 39 -3.95 0.87 -17.17
C LEU A 39 -4.58 0.46 -18.51
N LEU A 40 -3.95 0.79 -19.63
CA LEU A 40 -4.42 0.44 -20.97
C LEU A 40 -4.52 -1.07 -21.13
N ILE A 41 -3.48 -1.81 -20.73
CA ILE A 41 -3.47 -3.28 -20.73
C ILE A 41 -4.60 -3.82 -19.83
N SER A 42 -4.78 -3.25 -18.65
CA SER A 42 -5.84 -3.67 -17.73
C SER A 42 -7.24 -3.43 -18.28
N ASN A 43 -7.45 -2.34 -19.02
CA ASN A 43 -8.73 -2.04 -19.67
C ASN A 43 -8.98 -2.94 -20.88
N LEU A 44 -7.95 -3.24 -21.68
CA LEU A 44 -8.03 -4.17 -22.81
C LEU A 44 -8.41 -5.58 -22.35
N ILE A 45 -7.86 -6.04 -21.21
CA ILE A 45 -8.17 -7.35 -20.63
C ILE A 45 -9.57 -7.37 -20.00
N ASN A 46 -9.99 -6.29 -19.31
CA ASN A 46 -11.25 -6.27 -18.55
C ASN A 46 -12.48 -5.75 -19.32
N HIS A 47 -12.36 -5.36 -20.60
CA HIS A 47 -13.47 -4.99 -21.50
C HIS A 47 -14.53 -4.04 -20.92
N SER A 48 -14.16 -3.18 -19.96
CA SER A 48 -15.11 -2.42 -19.15
C SER A 48 -14.68 -0.97 -18.96
N ASP A 49 -15.38 -0.05 -19.63
CA ASP A 49 -15.25 1.41 -19.55
C ASP A 49 -15.88 2.03 -18.28
N ALA A 50 -15.83 1.32 -17.15
CA ALA A 50 -16.46 1.77 -15.92
C ALA A 50 -15.50 2.63 -15.08
N LEU A 51 -15.51 3.94 -15.31
CA LEU A 51 -15.05 4.91 -14.31
C LEU A 51 -15.94 4.75 -13.06
N LEU A 52 -15.34 4.34 -11.94
CA LEU A 52 -16.11 3.91 -10.74
C LEU A 52 -16.87 5.04 -10.04
N TYR A 53 -16.63 6.31 -10.38
CA TYR A 53 -17.40 7.44 -9.87
C TYR A 53 -17.14 8.71 -10.70
N SER A 54 -18.19 9.38 -11.16
CA SER A 54 -18.10 10.68 -11.86
C SER A 54 -18.74 11.76 -10.99
N VAL A 55 -17.93 12.67 -10.46
CA VAL A 55 -18.40 13.74 -9.57
C VAL A 55 -18.82 14.95 -10.40
N GLN A 56 -20.11 15.28 -10.37
CA GLN A 56 -20.62 16.55 -10.86
C GLN A 56 -20.30 17.64 -9.82
N LEU A 57 -19.29 18.47 -10.07
CA LEU A 57 -18.92 19.61 -9.22
C LEU A 57 -19.91 20.76 -9.45
N SER A 58 -20.95 20.83 -8.63
CA SER A 58 -21.80 22.03 -8.56
C SER A 58 -22.16 22.34 -7.12
N VAL A 59 -21.23 22.97 -6.39
CA VAL A 59 -21.50 23.56 -5.06
C VAL A 59 -20.69 24.85 -4.92
N THR A 60 -21.35 25.93 -4.55
CA THR A 60 -20.72 27.19 -4.11
C THR A 60 -20.09 26.96 -2.74
N VAL A 61 -18.77 26.75 -2.72
CA VAL A 61 -18.04 26.40 -1.49
C VAL A 61 -17.99 27.60 -0.54
N GLN A 62 -18.54 27.45 0.66
CA GLN A 62 -18.56 28.51 1.68
C GLN A 62 -17.39 28.32 2.67
N ALA A 63 -16.96 29.39 3.36
CA ALA A 63 -15.80 29.36 4.28
C ALA A 63 -15.88 28.26 5.37
N ARG A 64 -17.10 27.83 5.74
CA ARG A 64 -17.33 26.76 6.71
C ARG A 64 -16.92 25.39 6.19
N ASP A 65 -17.07 25.16 4.89
CA ASP A 65 -16.73 23.87 4.27
C ASP A 65 -15.22 23.69 4.21
N TYR A 66 -14.46 24.78 4.02
CA TYR A 66 -13.00 24.76 4.12
C TYR A 66 -12.52 24.36 5.52
N ALA A 67 -13.20 24.81 6.58
CA ALA A 67 -12.86 24.40 7.94
C ALA A 67 -13.06 22.88 8.15
N LEU A 68 -14.10 22.29 7.55
CA LEU A 68 -14.36 20.85 7.59
C LEU A 68 -13.36 20.05 6.74
N ILE A 69 -12.94 20.59 5.59
CA ILE A 69 -11.90 19.97 4.76
C ILE A 69 -10.56 19.93 5.51
N ILE A 70 -10.19 21.01 6.19
CA ILE A 70 -8.95 21.07 6.97
C ILE A 70 -9.01 20.10 8.14
N SER A 71 -10.11 20.08 8.90
CA SER A 71 -10.23 19.18 10.05
C SER A 71 -10.18 17.70 9.66
N THR A 72 -10.85 17.32 8.57
CA THR A 72 -10.80 15.96 8.02
C THR A 72 -9.42 15.60 7.47
N GLY A 73 -8.73 16.55 6.83
CA GLY A 73 -7.34 16.38 6.39
C GLY A 73 -6.37 16.14 7.55
N VAL A 74 -6.50 16.89 8.65
CA VAL A 74 -5.68 16.72 9.86
C VAL A 74 -5.94 15.35 10.51
N LEU A 75 -7.20 14.94 10.62
CA LEU A 75 -7.56 13.64 11.17
C LEU A 75 -7.03 12.49 10.29
N ALA A 76 -7.19 12.58 8.97
CA ALA A 76 -6.65 11.59 8.05
C ALA A 76 -5.10 11.54 8.09
N GLY A 77 -4.46 12.70 8.20
CA GLY A 77 -3.00 12.81 8.33
C GLY A 77 -2.47 12.17 9.62
N LEU A 78 -3.15 12.38 10.76
CA LEU A 78 -2.78 11.76 12.03
C LEU A 78 -3.05 10.24 12.06
N CYS A 79 -4.05 9.78 11.32
CA CYS A 79 -4.39 8.36 11.20
C CYS A 79 -3.27 7.55 10.52
N GLY A 80 -2.52 8.15 9.58
CA GLY A 80 -1.40 7.50 8.89
C GLY A 80 -0.33 6.91 9.82
N PRO A 81 0.37 7.72 10.64
CA PRO A 81 1.37 7.20 11.58
C PRO A 81 0.73 6.32 12.65
N LEU A 82 -0.51 6.59 13.08
CA LEU A 82 -1.23 5.74 14.03
C LEU A 82 -1.40 4.32 13.46
N LEU A 83 -1.79 4.18 12.20
CA LEU A 83 -1.89 2.89 11.52
C LEU A 83 -0.52 2.19 11.42
N LEU A 84 0.54 2.91 11.09
CA LEU A 84 1.90 2.34 11.03
C LEU A 84 2.38 1.85 12.40
N THR A 85 2.09 2.59 13.47
CA THR A 85 2.43 2.18 14.84
C THR A 85 1.62 0.95 15.28
N LEU A 86 0.33 0.89 14.93
CA LEU A 86 -0.51 -0.28 15.21
C LEU A 86 0.00 -1.51 14.46
N MET A 87 0.36 -1.37 13.18
CA MET A 87 0.92 -2.45 12.38
C MET A 87 2.24 -2.97 12.98
N ASN A 88 3.12 -2.07 13.44
CA ASN A 88 4.37 -2.45 14.10
C ASN A 88 4.10 -3.14 15.46
N ALA A 89 3.09 -2.70 16.21
CA ALA A 89 2.66 -3.34 17.45
C ALA A 89 2.10 -4.75 17.20
N CYS A 90 1.25 -4.93 16.19
CA CYS A 90 0.77 -6.24 15.76
C CYS A 90 1.91 -7.14 15.31
N HIS A 91 2.87 -6.62 14.53
CA HIS A 91 4.04 -7.36 14.09
C HIS A 91 4.89 -7.84 15.28
N ARG A 92 5.15 -6.96 16.26
CA ARG A 92 5.88 -7.33 17.49
C ARG A 92 5.12 -8.37 18.32
N GLY A 93 3.81 -8.19 18.53
CA GLY A 93 2.99 -9.18 19.22
C GLY A 93 2.92 -10.52 18.47
N PHE A 94 2.96 -10.50 17.13
CA PHE A 94 3.00 -11.72 16.31
C PHE A 94 4.36 -12.40 16.35
N CYS A 95 5.47 -11.64 16.41
CA CYS A 95 6.80 -12.20 16.61
C CYS A 95 7.00 -12.76 18.03
N GLU A 96 6.45 -12.12 19.07
CA GLU A 96 6.49 -12.64 20.45
C GLU A 96 5.63 -13.91 20.61
N SER A 97 4.46 -13.95 19.97
CA SER A 97 3.61 -15.15 19.98
C SER A 97 4.12 -16.26 19.07
N GLN A 98 4.74 -15.95 17.92
CA GLN A 98 5.41 -16.95 17.09
C GLN A 98 6.74 -17.44 17.68
N ALA A 99 7.45 -16.66 18.50
CA ALA A 99 8.57 -17.19 19.29
C ALA A 99 8.08 -18.28 20.26
N CYS A 100 6.87 -18.11 20.81
CA CYS A 100 6.19 -19.14 21.60
C CYS A 100 5.70 -20.33 20.73
N ALA A 101 5.21 -20.08 19.51
CA ALA A 101 4.82 -21.14 18.56
C ALA A 101 6.01 -21.95 18.00
N ALA A 102 7.16 -21.31 17.79
CA ALA A 102 8.41 -21.97 17.39
C ALA A 102 8.95 -22.87 18.51
N LEU A 103 8.80 -22.47 19.78
CA LEU A 103 9.13 -23.32 20.93
C LEU A 103 8.12 -24.47 21.12
N ALA A 104 6.83 -24.23 20.82
CA ALA A 104 5.78 -25.26 20.87
C ALA A 104 5.83 -26.28 19.72
N THR A 105 6.50 -25.94 18.61
CA THR A 105 6.74 -26.86 17.48
C THR A 105 8.00 -27.72 17.69
N GLY A 106 8.80 -27.44 18.73
CA GLY A 106 10.05 -28.17 19.03
C GLY A 106 9.90 -29.43 19.91
N THR A 107 8.77 -29.61 20.60
CA THR A 107 8.53 -30.77 21.46
C THR A 107 7.14 -31.35 21.22
N GLY A 108 6.93 -32.07 20.11
CA GLY A 108 5.70 -32.87 19.99
C GLY A 108 5.35 -33.46 18.62
N ARG A 109 5.98 -34.60 18.30
CA ARG A 109 5.54 -35.68 17.38
C ARG A 109 5.67 -35.40 15.88
N VAL A 110 6.56 -36.09 15.14
CA VAL A 110 6.57 -37.54 14.77
C VAL A 110 5.39 -37.89 13.87
N ASP A 111 5.74 -38.22 12.62
CA ASP A 111 4.95 -38.86 11.56
C ASP A 111 3.86 -38.06 10.82
N ARG A 112 4.29 -37.30 9.81
CA ARG A 112 3.78 -37.48 8.43
C ARG A 112 4.75 -36.88 7.43
N GLY A 113 5.45 -37.75 6.71
CA GLY A 113 6.26 -37.38 5.58
C GLY A 113 5.42 -36.81 4.45
N SER A 114 5.80 -35.63 3.95
CA SER A 114 6.18 -35.41 2.54
C SER A 114 6.29 -33.91 2.25
N ALA A 115 7.55 -33.46 2.17
CA ALA A 115 8.04 -32.41 1.31
C ALA A 115 7.23 -31.09 1.23
N PHE A 116 7.48 -30.20 2.19
CA PHE A 116 7.62 -28.79 1.86
C PHE A 116 8.92 -28.28 2.51
N PRO A 117 10.00 -28.03 1.75
CA PRO A 117 11.16 -27.38 2.31
C PRO A 117 10.78 -25.93 2.61
N VAL A 118 10.55 -25.64 3.90
CA VAL A 118 10.63 -24.28 4.42
C VAL A 118 12.10 -23.89 4.31
N HIS A 119 12.43 -23.29 3.17
CA HIS A 119 13.73 -22.69 2.92
C HIS A 119 13.87 -21.52 3.88
N THR A 120 14.48 -21.79 5.03
CA THR A 120 15.43 -20.95 5.75
C THR A 120 15.29 -19.45 5.49
N CYS A 121 14.59 -18.79 6.41
CA CYS A 121 14.79 -17.37 6.68
C CYS A 121 16.23 -17.18 7.21
N SER A 122 17.15 -16.89 6.30
CA SER A 122 18.47 -16.34 6.63
C SER A 122 18.89 -15.38 5.53
N VAL A 123 18.30 -14.19 5.55
CA VAL A 123 18.91 -13.01 4.92
C VAL A 123 18.73 -11.84 5.87
N GLY A 124 19.83 -11.36 6.43
CA GLY A 124 19.93 -9.96 6.84
C GLY A 124 20.10 -9.66 8.32
N GLN A 125 20.93 -10.41 9.06
CA GLN A 125 21.54 -9.89 10.30
C GLN A 125 22.98 -9.44 10.00
N ARG A 126 23.18 -8.11 9.98
CA ARG A 126 24.45 -7.35 10.02
C ARG A 126 25.35 -7.32 8.77
N LEU A 127 25.18 -6.26 7.95
CA LEU A 127 26.12 -5.14 7.74
C LEU A 127 25.66 -4.33 6.53
#